data_AF-Q6K7G6-F1
#
_entry.id   AF-Q6K7G6-F1
#
_cell.length_a   1.000
_cell.length_b   1.000
_cell.length_c   1.000
_cell.angle_alpha   90.00
_cell.angle_beta   90.00
_cell.angle_gamma   90.00
#
_symmetry.space_group_name_H-M   'P 1'
#
loop_
_entity.id
_entity.type
_entity.pdbx_description
1 polymer ?
#
loop_
_entity_poly.entity_id
_entity_poly.type
_entity_poly.pdbx_seq_one_letter_code
_entity_poly.pdbx_strand_id
1 'polypeptide(L)'
;MVIKPMGKPLVVILLLSSSLLAVAAAAASPPSSTAAGHAGEPDDDVVSTYIVHVMPAHAPRRLPTHRASRRLTRGYASLVRGLLPRHIADPAPRLLYSYAHAATGFAARLTARQAAHLEAQPSIAAVVRDTAYQLHTTWSSDFLNLSPSFGLQAESNGAVDAVIGVIDTGIYPKDRASFAPDPSLPPTPPPTFRGSCVSSFRDSNASAYCNNKLVGAKTFYRGYEAQNGPIDERVQTKSPLDQES
;
A
#
# COMPACT_ATOMS: atom_id res chain seq x y z
N MET A 1 -8.17 2.84 -11.75
CA MET A 1 -6.82 2.23 -11.64
C MET A 1 -6.81 1.26 -10.48
N VAL A 2 -6.37 0.01 -10.66
CA VAL A 2 -6.32 -0.96 -9.55
C VAL A 2 -4.89 -1.18 -9.06
N ILE A 3 -4.72 -1.29 -7.75
CA ILE A 3 -3.45 -1.41 -7.03
C ILE A 3 -3.46 -2.68 -6.17
N LYS A 4 -2.69 -3.70 -6.57
CA LYS A 4 -2.52 -4.97 -5.84
C LYS A 4 -1.47 -4.90 -4.71
N PRO A 5 -1.85 -4.98 -3.41
CA PRO A 5 -0.93 -5.37 -2.35
C PRO A 5 -0.69 -6.89 -2.41
N MET A 6 0.50 -7.34 -2.05
CA MET A 6 0.84 -8.76 -2.02
C MET A 6 0.96 -9.26 -0.58
N GLY A 7 0.39 -10.43 -0.33
CA GLY A 7 0.26 -11.10 0.97
C GLY A 7 -0.84 -12.17 0.90
N LYS A 8 -0.65 -13.33 1.54
CA LYS A 8 -1.68 -14.39 1.57
C LYS A 8 -2.87 -13.91 2.42
N PRO A 9 -4.13 -14.09 1.99
CA PRO A 9 -5.26 -13.98 2.90
C PRO A 9 -5.16 -15.10 3.93
N LEU A 10 -5.00 -14.76 5.20
CA LEU A 10 -5.17 -15.74 6.28
C LEU A 10 -6.67 -15.86 6.53
N VAL A 11 -7.27 -16.99 6.17
CA VAL A 11 -8.66 -17.30 6.54
C VAL A 11 -8.68 -17.57 8.05
N VAL A 12 -9.30 -16.67 8.83
CA VAL A 12 -9.58 -16.90 10.25
C VAL A 12 -10.92 -17.63 10.34
N ILE A 13 -10.89 -18.92 10.65
CA ILE A 13 -12.08 -19.69 11.05
C ILE A 13 -12.30 -19.43 12.54
N LEU A 14 -13.25 -18.55 12.88
CA LEU A 14 -13.77 -18.43 14.24
C LEU A 14 -14.69 -19.61 14.54
N LEU A 15 -14.17 -20.64 15.21
CA LEU A 15 -14.98 -21.67 15.84
C LEU A 15 -15.57 -21.09 17.14
N LEU A 16 -16.88 -20.80 17.12
CA LEU A 16 -17.64 -20.50 18.32
C LEU A 16 -17.90 -21.81 19.07
N SER A 17 -17.10 -22.12 20.09
CA SER A 17 -17.42 -23.18 21.06
C SER A 17 -18.18 -22.60 22.24
N SER A 18 -19.42 -23.05 22.42
CA SER A 18 -20.31 -22.72 23.52
C SER A 18 -19.76 -23.20 24.87
N SER A 19 -19.61 -22.28 25.82
CA SER A 19 -19.20 -22.56 27.20
C SER A 19 -20.33 -23.24 27.98
N LEU A 20 -20.04 -24.35 28.66
CA LEU A 20 -20.88 -24.86 29.76
C LEU A 20 -20.14 -24.65 31.09
N LEU A 21 -20.83 -24.01 32.01
CA LEU A 21 -20.37 -23.55 33.32
C LEU A 21 -20.39 -24.73 34.32
N ALA A 22 -19.31 -24.93 35.06
CA ALA A 22 -19.34 -25.68 36.32
C ALA A 22 -18.45 -24.98 37.35
N VAL A 23 -19.09 -24.51 38.42
CA VAL A 23 -18.49 -23.81 39.57
C VAL A 23 -18.07 -24.85 40.60
N ALA A 24 -16.83 -24.75 41.11
CA ALA A 24 -16.46 -25.29 42.42
C ALA A 24 -15.41 -24.38 43.06
N ALA A 25 -15.73 -23.87 44.25
CA ALA A 25 -14.92 -22.99 45.05
C ALA A 25 -13.92 -23.78 45.92
N ALA A 26 -12.68 -23.30 46.01
CA ALA A 26 -11.79 -23.58 47.14
C ALA A 26 -10.78 -22.43 47.30
N ALA A 27 -10.51 -22.09 48.56
CA ALA A 27 -9.94 -20.82 49.01
C ALA A 27 -8.41 -20.76 49.04
N ALA A 28 -7.93 -19.51 49.17
CA ALA A 28 -6.69 -19.03 49.80
C ALA A 28 -5.36 -19.10 49.03
N SER A 29 -4.90 -17.94 48.55
CA SER A 29 -3.68 -17.20 48.98
C SER A 29 -3.20 -16.26 47.85
N PRO A 30 -2.75 -15.03 48.12
CA PRO A 30 -2.35 -14.10 47.07
C PRO A 30 -0.90 -14.39 46.61
N PRO A 31 -0.60 -14.43 45.30
CA PRO A 31 0.78 -14.35 44.85
C PRO A 31 1.15 -12.91 44.47
N SER A 32 2.26 -12.51 45.07
CA SER A 32 3.10 -11.36 44.80
C SER A 32 3.43 -11.17 43.32
N SER A 33 3.43 -9.92 42.87
CA SER A 33 4.19 -9.33 41.75
C SER A 33 4.82 -10.28 40.71
N THR A 34 4.18 -10.37 39.54
CA THR A 34 4.81 -10.85 38.30
C THR A 34 4.72 -9.79 37.20
N ALA A 35 5.91 -9.32 36.82
CA ALA A 35 6.31 -8.75 35.53
C ALA A 35 5.20 -8.25 34.57
N ALA A 36 5.14 -6.92 34.41
CA ALA A 36 4.67 -6.34 33.16
C ALA A 36 5.59 -6.80 32.03
N GLY A 37 5.03 -7.57 31.09
CA GLY A 37 5.72 -8.00 29.89
C GLY A 37 6.25 -6.80 29.13
N HIS A 38 7.58 -6.71 29.01
CA HIS A 38 8.22 -5.82 28.05
C HIS A 38 7.84 -6.31 26.66
N ALA A 39 7.04 -5.53 25.92
CA ALA A 39 7.06 -5.62 24.47
C ALA A 39 8.50 -5.34 24.05
N GLY A 40 9.21 -6.38 23.60
CA GLY A 40 10.64 -6.31 23.31
C GLY A 40 10.95 -5.13 22.41
N GLU A 41 11.78 -4.21 22.91
CA GLU A 41 12.34 -3.12 22.13
C GLU A 41 13.02 -3.75 20.90
N PRO A 42 12.68 -3.30 19.68
CA PRO A 42 13.23 -3.91 18.49
C PRO A 42 14.75 -3.81 18.53
N ASP A 43 15.43 -4.95 18.39
CA ASP A 43 16.88 -5.00 18.28
C ASP A 43 17.35 -3.95 17.26
N ASP A 44 18.21 -3.06 17.73
CA ASP A 44 18.57 -1.79 17.10
C ASP A 44 19.19 -1.96 15.71
N ASP A 45 19.67 -3.17 15.42
CA ASP A 45 20.29 -3.57 14.16
C ASP A 45 19.36 -4.31 13.19
N VAL A 46 18.15 -4.68 13.63
CA VAL A 46 17.17 -5.37 12.77
C VAL A 46 16.61 -4.43 11.72
N VAL A 47 16.93 -4.72 10.45
CA VAL A 47 16.47 -3.95 9.30
C VAL A 47 15.02 -4.30 8.95
N SER A 48 14.13 -3.33 9.07
CA SER A 48 12.70 -3.43 8.75
C SER A 48 12.28 -2.41 7.70
N THR A 49 11.06 -2.53 7.15
CA THR A 49 10.51 -1.54 6.23
C THR A 49 9.77 -0.44 6.99
N TYR A 50 10.01 0.81 6.62
CA TYR A 50 9.34 1.99 7.16
C TYR A 50 8.81 2.88 6.03
N ILE A 51 7.69 3.53 6.29
CA ILE A 51 7.12 4.61 5.49
C ILE A 51 7.53 5.92 6.15
N VAL A 52 8.26 6.75 5.43
CA VAL A 52 8.78 8.04 5.89
C VAL A 52 8.03 9.15 5.17
N HIS A 53 7.27 9.93 5.92
CA HIS A 53 6.60 11.14 5.44
C HIS A 53 7.55 12.33 5.56
N VAL A 54 7.77 13.03 4.46
CA VAL A 54 8.69 14.18 4.39
C VAL A 54 7.87 15.46 4.37
N MET A 55 8.28 16.45 5.17
CA MET A 55 7.68 17.78 5.16
C MET A 55 7.72 18.35 3.73
N PRO A 56 6.63 18.88 3.17
CA PRO A 56 6.60 19.34 1.78
C PRO A 56 7.70 20.34 1.42
N ALA A 57 8.09 21.21 2.36
CA ALA A 57 9.17 22.18 2.19
C ALA A 57 10.56 21.56 1.95
N HIS A 58 10.76 20.31 2.38
CA HIS A 58 12.02 19.57 2.27
C HIS A 58 11.99 18.48 1.18
N ALA A 59 10.85 18.29 0.53
CA ALA A 59 10.69 17.28 -0.49
C ALA A 59 11.42 17.66 -1.79
N PRO A 60 12.04 16.71 -2.51
CA PRO A 60 12.65 16.98 -3.81
C PRO A 60 11.63 17.58 -4.79
N ARG A 61 12.07 18.54 -5.61
CA ARG A 61 11.20 19.23 -6.57
C ARG A 61 10.47 18.23 -7.49
N ARG A 62 9.14 18.38 -7.55
CA ARG A 62 8.27 17.62 -8.45
C ARG A 62 8.56 18.02 -9.90
N LEU A 63 8.67 17.03 -10.78
CA LEU A 63 8.76 17.23 -12.21
C LEU A 63 7.61 16.46 -12.89
N PRO A 64 7.01 16.95 -13.97
CA PRO A 64 5.86 16.31 -14.61
C PRO A 64 6.24 15.22 -15.64
N THR A 65 7.41 14.60 -15.51
CA THR A 65 7.97 13.70 -16.55
C THR A 65 8.27 12.31 -16.01
N HIS A 66 8.41 11.28 -16.85
CA HIS A 66 8.85 9.96 -16.36
C HIS A 66 10.25 9.99 -15.72
N ARG A 67 11.11 10.94 -16.16
CA ARG A 67 12.39 11.25 -15.52
C ARG A 67 12.22 11.78 -14.09
N ALA A 68 11.04 12.30 -13.75
CA ALA A 68 10.71 12.74 -12.41
C ALA A 68 10.72 11.62 -11.40
N SER A 69 10.22 10.42 -11.72
CA SER A 69 10.21 9.32 -10.74
C SER A 69 11.64 8.93 -10.33
N ARG A 70 12.56 8.75 -11.30
CA ARG A 70 13.98 8.47 -11.00
C ARG A 70 14.68 9.63 -10.29
N ARG A 71 14.34 10.88 -10.62
CA ARG A 71 14.89 12.07 -9.94
C ARG A 71 14.36 12.19 -8.51
N LEU A 72 13.09 11.88 -8.30
CA LEU A 72 12.43 11.85 -7.00
C LEU A 72 13.08 10.80 -6.09
N THR A 73 13.22 9.56 -6.57
CA THR A 73 13.91 8.50 -5.81
C THR A 73 15.36 8.86 -5.49
N ARG A 74 16.11 9.43 -6.46
CA ARG A 74 17.48 9.92 -6.19
C ARG A 74 17.49 11.09 -5.19
N GLY A 75 16.52 11.98 -5.26
CA GLY A 75 16.36 13.10 -4.33
C GLY A 75 16.15 12.61 -2.90
N TYR A 76 15.21 11.69 -2.69
CA TYR A 76 15.00 11.08 -1.37
C TYR A 76 16.19 10.26 -0.90
N ALA A 77 16.85 9.49 -1.79
CA ALA A 77 18.08 8.79 -1.43
C ALA A 77 19.22 9.75 -1.03
N SER A 78 19.26 10.95 -1.62
CA SER A 78 20.20 12.00 -1.21
C SER A 78 19.82 12.62 0.13
N LEU A 79 18.52 12.88 0.35
CA LEU A 79 18.00 13.39 1.62
C LEU A 79 18.34 12.45 2.77
N VAL A 80 18.01 11.17 2.66
CA VAL A 80 18.29 10.16 3.71
C VAL A 80 19.79 10.07 4.01
N ARG A 81 20.64 10.04 2.99
CA ARG A 81 22.10 10.01 3.19
C ARG A 81 22.64 11.28 3.85
N GLY A 82 22.02 12.44 3.62
CA GLY A 82 22.40 13.69 4.24
C GLY A 82 21.91 13.82 5.69
N LEU A 83 20.79 13.17 6.03
CA LEU A 83 20.21 13.22 7.36
C LEU A 83 20.83 12.21 8.33
N LEU A 84 21.40 11.09 7.87
CA LEU A 84 21.96 10.07 8.75
C LEU A 84 23.45 10.33 9.08
N PRO A 85 23.82 10.42 10.38
CA PRO A 85 25.21 10.38 10.82
C PRO A 85 25.92 9.12 10.34
N ARG A 86 27.22 9.24 10.00
CA ARG A 86 28.02 8.14 9.45
C ARG A 86 28.00 6.86 10.30
N HIS A 87 27.95 6.99 11.62
CA HIS A 87 27.99 5.87 12.56
C HIS A 87 26.67 5.05 12.63
N ILE A 88 25.55 5.61 12.16
CA ILE A 88 24.27 4.88 12.04
C ILE A 88 23.85 4.64 10.59
N ALA A 89 24.62 5.15 9.62
CA ALA A 89 24.30 5.03 8.20
C ALA A 89 24.56 3.62 7.63
N ASP A 90 25.24 2.76 8.38
CA ASP A 90 25.44 1.36 8.06
C ASP A 90 24.42 0.48 8.83
N PRO A 91 23.73 -0.47 8.18
CA PRO A 91 23.72 -0.72 6.74
C PRO A 91 23.06 0.41 5.95
N ALA A 92 23.56 0.68 4.74
CA ALA A 92 23.03 1.74 3.88
C ALA A 92 21.51 1.58 3.64
N PRO A 93 20.68 2.62 3.91
CA PRO A 93 19.25 2.58 3.65
C PRO A 93 18.90 2.22 2.21
N ARG A 94 17.93 1.33 2.03
CA ARG A 94 17.45 0.92 0.70
C ARG A 94 16.02 1.38 0.46
N LEU A 95 15.84 2.35 -0.42
CA LEU A 95 14.51 2.81 -0.84
C LEU A 95 13.79 1.73 -1.65
N LEU A 96 12.51 1.51 -1.34
CA LEU A 96 11.60 0.59 -2.03
C LEU A 96 10.69 1.37 -3.00
N TYR A 97 10.11 2.47 -2.51
CA TYR A 97 9.16 3.33 -3.23
C TYR A 97 9.35 4.80 -2.88
N SER A 98 8.89 5.69 -3.76
CA SER A 98 8.90 7.14 -3.54
C SER A 98 7.56 7.72 -3.94
N TYR A 99 7.03 8.60 -3.11
CA TYR A 99 5.68 9.16 -3.21
C TYR A 99 5.75 10.69 -3.35
N ALA A 100 4.80 11.21 -4.11
CA ALA A 100 4.57 12.63 -4.22
C ALA A 100 3.07 12.98 -4.17
N HIS A 101 2.18 12.19 -4.78
CA HIS A 101 0.80 12.63 -4.96
C HIS A 101 -0.07 12.49 -3.70
N ALA A 102 -0.48 11.26 -3.36
CA ALA A 102 -1.31 10.99 -2.17
C ALA A 102 -0.55 11.18 -0.85
N ALA A 103 0.77 11.08 -0.89
CA ALA A 103 1.67 11.34 0.21
C ALA A 103 2.98 11.92 -0.32
N THR A 104 3.67 12.71 0.51
CA THR A 104 5.03 13.20 0.23
C THR A 104 6.00 12.40 1.08
N GLY A 105 6.83 11.57 0.46
CA GLY A 105 7.74 10.70 1.21
C GLY A 105 8.26 9.51 0.43
N PHE A 106 8.71 8.49 1.14
CA PHE A 106 9.25 7.26 0.57
C PHE A 106 9.06 6.08 1.52
N ALA A 107 9.14 4.86 1.00
CA ALA A 107 9.31 3.66 1.83
C ALA A 107 10.75 3.15 1.69
N ALA A 108 11.38 2.78 2.80
CA ALA A 108 12.76 2.32 2.82
C ALA A 108 12.97 1.22 3.85
N ARG A 109 13.98 0.38 3.60
CA ARG A 109 14.55 -0.50 4.61
C ARG A 109 15.51 0.29 5.49
N LEU A 110 15.24 0.30 6.78
CA LEU A 110 15.97 1.03 7.81
C LEU A 110 16.14 0.13 9.04
N THR A 111 17.20 0.35 9.81
CA THR A 111 17.27 -0.15 11.19
C THR A 111 16.37 0.67 12.11
N ALA A 112 16.08 0.16 13.31
CA ALA A 112 15.30 0.92 14.30
C ALA A 112 15.99 2.25 14.65
N ARG A 113 17.33 2.23 14.83
CA ARG A 113 18.13 3.44 15.08
C ARG A 113 18.05 4.46 13.95
N GLN A 114 18.12 4.02 12.69
CA GLN A 114 17.98 4.89 11.53
C GLN A 114 16.58 5.51 11.46
N ALA A 115 15.54 4.73 11.72
CA ALA A 115 14.16 5.20 11.73
C ALA A 115 13.93 6.26 12.82
N ALA A 116 14.37 5.98 14.06
CA ALA A 116 14.27 6.92 15.18
C ALA A 116 15.06 8.21 14.91
N HIS A 117 16.26 8.10 14.32
CA HIS A 117 17.04 9.28 13.96
C HIS A 117 16.34 10.14 12.91
N LEU A 118 15.76 9.53 11.88
CA LEU A 118 15.00 10.25 10.85
C LEU A 118 13.75 10.91 11.45
N GLU A 119 13.04 10.23 12.33
CA GLU A 119 11.84 10.77 12.99
C GLU A 119 12.12 12.05 13.78
N ALA A 120 13.30 12.16 14.38
CA ALA A 120 13.73 13.37 15.11
C ALA A 120 14.14 14.55 14.20
N GLN A 121 14.23 14.37 12.87
CA GLN A 121 14.66 15.43 11.97
C GLN A 121 13.52 16.41 11.65
N PRO A 122 13.73 17.74 11.69
CA PRO A 122 12.71 18.74 11.34
C PRO A 122 12.18 18.63 9.90
N SER A 123 12.90 17.94 9.02
CA SER A 123 12.50 17.70 7.63
C SER A 123 11.54 16.53 7.46
N ILE A 124 11.39 15.69 8.48
CA ILE A 124 10.56 14.50 8.50
C ILE A 124 9.30 14.78 9.30
N ALA A 125 8.16 14.45 8.72
CA ALA A 125 6.85 14.66 9.34
C ALA A 125 6.43 13.48 10.21
N ALA A 126 6.74 12.26 9.77
CA ALA A 126 6.44 11.03 10.49
C ALA A 126 7.28 9.86 9.95
N VAL A 127 7.59 8.89 10.80
CA VAL A 127 8.17 7.61 10.42
C VAL A 127 7.30 6.50 10.98
N VAL A 128 6.73 5.68 10.12
CA VAL A 128 5.81 4.59 10.51
C VAL A 128 6.36 3.28 10.02
N ARG A 129 6.38 2.25 10.88
CA ARG A 129 6.77 0.90 10.48
C ARG A 129 5.74 0.32 9.50
N ASP A 130 6.21 -0.16 8.35
CA ASP A 130 5.35 -0.80 7.36
C ASP A 130 4.85 -2.13 7.90
N THR A 131 3.54 -2.35 7.83
CA THR A 131 2.87 -3.54 8.34
C THR A 131 1.86 -4.01 7.30
N ALA A 132 1.79 -5.33 7.08
CA ALA A 132 0.76 -5.90 6.22
C ALA A 132 -0.61 -5.76 6.90
N TYR A 133 -1.53 -5.06 6.26
CA TYR A 133 -2.92 -4.93 6.72
C TYR A 133 -3.80 -6.00 6.08
N GLN A 134 -4.81 -6.44 6.82
CA GLN A 134 -5.87 -7.30 6.30
C GLN A 134 -6.93 -6.45 5.58
N LEU A 135 -7.49 -6.98 4.50
CA LEU A 135 -8.57 -6.31 3.80
C LEU A 135 -9.83 -6.32 4.64
N HIS A 136 -10.40 -5.14 4.83
CA HIS A 136 -11.77 -4.97 5.32
C HIS A 136 -12.57 -4.28 4.21
N THR A 137 -13.36 -5.06 3.47
CA THR A 137 -14.35 -4.50 2.53
C THR A 137 -15.75 -4.79 3.07
N THR A 138 -16.44 -3.75 3.55
CA THR A 138 -17.89 -3.79 3.81
C THR A 138 -18.65 -3.15 2.64
N TRP A 139 -19.89 -3.59 2.50
CA TRP A 139 -20.71 -3.61 1.29
C TRP A 139 -21.19 -2.28 0.68
N SER A 140 -21.34 -2.34 -0.66
CA SER A 140 -22.18 -1.68 -1.68
C SER A 140 -22.68 -0.21 -1.56
N SER A 141 -22.75 0.43 -2.74
CA SER A 141 -23.17 1.81 -3.02
C SER A 141 -24.64 2.15 -2.73
N ASP A 142 -25.48 1.16 -2.43
CA ASP A 142 -26.93 1.38 -2.23
C ASP A 142 -27.22 2.33 -1.05
N PHE A 143 -26.28 2.44 -0.11
CA PHE A 143 -26.35 3.38 1.00
C PHE A 143 -26.36 4.87 0.57
N LEU A 144 -25.87 5.21 -0.63
CA LEU A 144 -25.62 6.60 -1.03
C LEU A 144 -26.71 7.25 -1.89
N ASN A 145 -27.82 6.55 -2.17
CA ASN A 145 -28.98 7.06 -2.94
C ASN A 145 -28.60 7.88 -4.21
N LEU A 146 -27.61 7.40 -4.97
CA LEU A 146 -27.12 8.07 -6.17
C LEU A 146 -28.14 7.91 -7.30
N SER A 147 -28.54 9.02 -7.92
CA SER A 147 -29.46 9.04 -9.05
C SER A 147 -28.80 9.68 -10.27
N PRO A 148 -28.92 9.09 -11.48
CA PRO A 148 -28.46 9.72 -12.71
C PRO A 148 -29.12 11.08 -12.99
N SER A 149 -30.33 11.31 -12.45
CA SER A 149 -31.14 12.49 -12.76
C SER A 149 -31.00 13.64 -11.75
N PHE A 150 -30.40 13.40 -10.58
CA PHE A 150 -30.21 14.43 -9.55
C PHE A 150 -29.11 14.07 -8.55
N GLY A 151 -28.59 15.08 -7.86
CA GLY A 151 -27.51 14.90 -6.89
C GLY A 151 -26.15 14.73 -7.54
N LEU A 152 -25.21 14.12 -6.80
CA LEU A 152 -23.78 14.14 -7.14
C LEU A 152 -23.46 13.54 -8.52
N GLN A 153 -24.20 12.53 -8.97
CA GLN A 153 -23.96 11.90 -10.28
C GLN A 153 -24.31 12.84 -11.45
N ALA A 154 -25.40 13.60 -11.32
CA ALA A 154 -25.78 14.62 -12.31
C ALA A 154 -24.82 15.82 -12.27
N GLU A 155 -24.46 16.30 -11.07
CA GLU A 155 -23.57 17.45 -10.88
C GLU A 155 -22.13 17.17 -11.35
N SER A 156 -21.65 15.94 -11.21
CA SER A 156 -20.30 15.54 -11.62
C SER A 156 -20.17 15.21 -13.11
N ASN A 157 -21.26 15.26 -13.89
CA ASN A 157 -21.29 14.79 -15.28
C ASN A 157 -20.70 13.37 -15.43
N GLY A 158 -21.06 12.47 -14.50
CA GLY A 158 -20.52 11.10 -14.46
C GLY A 158 -19.04 10.98 -14.10
N ALA A 159 -18.38 12.05 -13.64
CA ALA A 159 -16.97 12.11 -13.27
C ALA A 159 -16.01 11.61 -14.38
N VAL A 160 -16.36 11.87 -15.64
CA VAL A 160 -15.60 11.42 -16.83
C VAL A 160 -14.20 12.04 -16.95
N ASP A 161 -13.94 13.12 -16.23
CA ASP A 161 -12.65 13.82 -16.13
C ASP A 161 -11.82 13.38 -14.91
N ALA A 162 -12.33 12.44 -14.11
CA ALA A 162 -11.67 11.89 -12.94
C ALA A 162 -11.18 10.45 -13.19
N VAL A 163 -10.12 10.07 -12.49
CA VAL A 163 -9.66 8.66 -12.43
C VAL A 163 -9.65 8.20 -10.99
N ILE A 164 -10.47 7.20 -10.68
CA ILE A 164 -10.53 6.60 -9.35
C ILE A 164 -9.45 5.53 -9.21
N GLY A 165 -8.63 5.63 -8.17
CA GLY A 165 -7.68 4.60 -7.76
C GLY A 165 -8.29 3.68 -6.72
N VAL A 166 -8.23 2.37 -6.93
CA VAL A 166 -8.70 1.32 -6.03
C VAL A 166 -7.48 0.53 -5.56
N ILE A 167 -7.31 0.37 -4.25
CA ILE A 167 -6.31 -0.52 -3.66
C ILE A 167 -7.04 -1.79 -3.23
N ASP A 168 -6.76 -2.90 -3.90
CA ASP A 168 -7.47 -4.17 -3.75
C ASP A 168 -6.50 -5.32 -4.06
N THR A 169 -6.82 -6.57 -3.76
CA THR A 169 -6.02 -7.76 -4.10
C THR A 169 -5.73 -7.97 -5.58
N GLY A 170 -6.31 -7.18 -6.47
CA GLY A 170 -6.04 -7.16 -7.89
C GLY A 170 -7.32 -6.88 -8.67
N ILE A 171 -7.32 -7.25 -9.94
CA ILE A 171 -8.49 -7.13 -10.81
C ILE A 171 -8.59 -8.32 -11.74
N TYR A 172 -9.81 -8.76 -12.03
CA TYR A 172 -10.11 -9.71 -13.10
C TYR A 172 -10.96 -9.02 -14.20
N PRO A 173 -10.33 -8.38 -15.21
CA PRO A 173 -11.03 -7.62 -16.23
C PRO A 173 -11.53 -8.46 -17.41
N LYS A 174 -10.92 -9.63 -17.63
CA LYS A 174 -11.17 -10.48 -18.80
C LYS A 174 -12.62 -10.97 -18.80
N ASP A 175 -13.32 -10.73 -19.90
CA ASP A 175 -14.70 -11.17 -20.14
C ASP A 175 -15.72 -10.67 -19.08
N ARG A 176 -15.42 -9.59 -18.35
CA ARG A 176 -16.31 -8.98 -17.35
C ARG A 176 -16.94 -7.69 -17.87
N ALA A 177 -18.26 -7.67 -17.97
CA ALA A 177 -19.02 -6.49 -18.42
C ALA A 177 -18.71 -5.22 -17.60
N SER A 178 -18.47 -5.35 -16.30
CA SER A 178 -18.13 -4.22 -15.41
C SER A 178 -16.85 -3.49 -15.83
N PHE A 179 -15.93 -4.16 -16.53
CA PHE A 179 -14.65 -3.59 -16.98
C PHE A 179 -14.53 -3.52 -18.51
N ALA A 180 -15.59 -3.85 -19.24
CA ALA A 180 -15.63 -3.70 -20.69
C ALA A 180 -15.49 -2.22 -21.10
N PRO A 181 -14.99 -1.93 -22.33
CA PRO A 181 -14.99 -0.58 -22.86
C PRO A 181 -16.40 0.02 -22.82
N ASP A 182 -16.49 1.29 -22.42
CA ASP A 182 -17.77 1.97 -22.24
C ASP A 182 -17.92 3.08 -23.28
N PRO A 183 -18.84 2.96 -24.26
CA PRO A 183 -19.03 3.97 -25.31
C PRO A 183 -19.44 5.35 -24.78
N SER A 184 -19.93 5.46 -23.54
CA SER A 184 -20.30 6.73 -22.91
C SER A 184 -19.10 7.51 -22.35
N LEU A 185 -17.93 6.87 -22.22
CA LEU A 185 -16.71 7.48 -21.72
C LEU A 185 -15.82 8.01 -22.85
N PRO A 186 -15.04 9.09 -22.61
CA PRO A 186 -14.01 9.54 -23.55
C PRO A 186 -13.06 8.39 -23.93
N PRO A 187 -12.57 8.31 -25.18
CA PRO A 187 -11.74 7.19 -25.65
C PRO A 187 -10.38 7.07 -24.95
N THR A 188 -9.93 8.15 -24.30
CA THR A 188 -8.66 8.21 -23.57
C THR A 188 -8.88 8.78 -22.17
N PRO A 189 -8.05 8.39 -21.17
CA PRO A 189 -8.10 8.98 -19.84
C PRO A 189 -7.80 10.49 -19.88
N PRO A 190 -8.14 11.23 -18.81
CA PRO A 190 -7.82 12.64 -18.67
C PRO A 190 -6.34 12.95 -19.00
N PRO A 191 -6.03 14.06 -19.70
CA PRO A 191 -4.66 14.40 -20.10
C PRO A 191 -3.68 14.62 -18.95
N THR A 192 -4.16 14.68 -17.71
CA THR A 192 -3.36 14.77 -16.47
C THR A 192 -2.97 13.39 -15.92
N PHE A 193 -3.66 12.32 -16.33
CA PHE A 193 -3.37 10.95 -15.92
C PHE A 193 -2.04 10.49 -16.53
N ARG A 194 -1.21 9.82 -15.71
CA ARG A 194 0.13 9.34 -16.09
C ARG A 194 0.34 7.86 -15.77
N GLY A 195 -0.73 7.17 -15.33
CA GLY A 195 -0.69 5.73 -15.08
C GLY A 195 -0.78 4.92 -16.37
N SER A 196 -0.61 3.61 -16.24
CA SER A 196 -0.75 2.65 -17.34
C SER A 196 -1.07 1.27 -16.76
N CYS A 197 -1.46 0.33 -17.61
CA CYS A 197 -1.42 -1.09 -17.26
C CYS A 197 0.04 -1.58 -17.35
N VAL A 198 0.51 -2.25 -16.31
CA VAL A 198 1.91 -2.70 -16.18
C VAL A 198 2.01 -4.21 -16.39
N SER A 199 2.76 -4.62 -17.42
CA SER A 199 3.04 -6.03 -17.73
C SER A 199 3.83 -6.71 -16.60
N SER A 200 3.63 -8.01 -16.47
CA SER A 200 4.38 -8.88 -15.55
C SER A 200 4.99 -10.06 -16.33
N PHE A 201 5.78 -10.89 -15.65
CA PHE A 201 6.39 -12.06 -16.30
C PHE A 201 5.35 -13.03 -16.91
N ARG A 202 4.21 -13.21 -16.23
CA ARG A 202 3.11 -14.08 -16.69
C ARG A 202 2.08 -13.37 -17.57
N ASP A 203 2.18 -12.06 -17.70
CA ASP A 203 1.29 -11.25 -18.52
C ASP A 203 2.09 -10.19 -19.27
N SER A 204 2.56 -10.59 -20.45
CA SER A 204 3.40 -9.76 -21.29
C SER A 204 2.62 -8.61 -21.96
N ASN A 205 1.29 -8.70 -22.05
CA ASN A 205 0.47 -7.75 -22.78
C ASN A 205 -0.55 -7.06 -21.86
N ALA A 206 -0.03 -6.32 -20.88
CA ALA A 206 -0.89 -5.61 -19.95
C ALA A 206 -1.82 -4.57 -20.60
N SER A 207 -1.44 -4.07 -21.76
CA SER A 207 -2.30 -3.20 -22.57
C SER A 207 -3.60 -3.87 -23.00
N ALA A 208 -3.65 -5.20 -23.12
CA ALA A 208 -4.84 -5.91 -23.63
C ALA A 208 -6.07 -5.79 -22.72
N TYR A 209 -5.88 -5.58 -21.42
CA TYR A 209 -7.00 -5.38 -20.49
C TYR A 209 -7.24 -3.91 -20.14
N CYS A 210 -6.37 -3.00 -20.55
CA CYS A 210 -6.62 -1.57 -20.42
C CYS A 210 -7.57 -1.10 -21.54
N ASN A 211 -8.53 -0.25 -21.19
CA ASN A 211 -9.43 0.39 -22.15
C ASN A 211 -9.83 1.79 -21.64
N ASN A 212 -10.86 2.40 -22.21
CA ASN A 212 -11.33 3.72 -21.80
C ASN A 212 -12.01 3.76 -20.41
N LYS A 213 -12.33 2.59 -19.83
CA LYS A 213 -12.84 2.43 -18.47
C LYS A 213 -11.76 2.00 -17.49
N LEU A 214 -11.09 0.88 -17.76
CA LEU A 214 -9.92 0.43 -17.00
C LEU A 214 -8.65 1.08 -17.58
N VAL A 215 -8.32 2.28 -17.12
CA VAL A 215 -7.22 3.07 -17.70
C VAL A 215 -5.83 2.77 -17.12
N GLY A 216 -5.73 1.89 -16.11
CA GLY A 216 -4.45 1.49 -15.54
C GLY A 216 -4.56 0.43 -14.44
N ALA A 217 -3.53 -0.39 -14.30
CA ALA A 217 -3.45 -1.40 -13.25
C ALA A 217 -1.98 -1.68 -12.91
N LYS A 218 -1.65 -1.72 -11.61
CA LYS A 218 -0.28 -1.87 -11.13
C LYS A 218 -0.24 -2.68 -9.83
N THR A 219 0.88 -3.35 -9.57
CA THR A 219 1.14 -4.04 -8.30
C THR A 219 2.26 -3.35 -7.50
N PHE A 220 2.19 -3.44 -6.17
CA PHE A 220 3.21 -2.96 -5.25
C PHE A 220 3.54 -4.07 -4.25
N TYR A 221 4.71 -4.68 -4.41
CA TYR A 221 5.10 -5.90 -3.71
C TYR A 221 6.47 -5.87 -3.03
N ARG A 222 7.27 -4.84 -3.28
CA ARG A 222 8.65 -4.76 -2.75
C ARG A 222 8.68 -4.70 -1.23
N GLY A 223 7.64 -4.14 -0.60
CA GLY A 223 7.48 -4.15 0.86
C GLY A 223 7.26 -5.58 1.37
N TYR A 224 6.32 -6.30 0.76
CA TYR A 224 6.08 -7.72 1.05
C TYR A 224 7.35 -8.56 0.89
N GLU A 225 8.06 -8.42 -0.23
CA GLU A 225 9.30 -9.19 -0.45
C GLU A 225 10.43 -8.80 0.51
N ALA A 226 10.48 -7.54 0.95
CA ALA A 226 11.45 -7.09 1.93
C ALA A 226 11.23 -7.72 3.31
N GLN A 227 9.98 -8.09 3.64
CA GLN A 227 9.62 -8.72 4.91
C GLN A 227 9.60 -10.26 4.84
N ASN A 228 9.10 -10.83 3.75
CA ASN A 228 8.78 -12.26 3.64
C ASN A 228 9.70 -13.03 2.66
N GLY A 229 10.64 -12.33 2.01
CA GLY A 229 11.45 -12.89 0.94
C GLY A 229 10.78 -12.86 -0.44
N PRO A 230 11.47 -13.30 -1.51
CA PRO A 230 10.96 -13.24 -2.87
C PRO A 230 9.62 -13.98 -3.02
N ILE A 231 8.68 -13.39 -3.74
CA ILE A 231 7.42 -14.07 -4.05
C ILE A 231 7.67 -15.24 -5.00
N ASP A 232 7.13 -16.40 -4.66
CA ASP A 232 7.06 -17.55 -5.57
C ASP A 232 5.97 -17.31 -6.64
N GLU A 233 6.41 -16.90 -7.84
CA GLU A 233 5.52 -16.64 -9.00
C GLU A 233 4.87 -17.89 -9.61
N ARG A 234 5.15 -19.08 -9.05
CA ARG A 234 4.35 -20.29 -9.31
C ARG A 234 3.05 -20.29 -8.52
N VAL A 235 3.03 -19.66 -7.35
CA VAL A 235 1.89 -19.58 -6.43
C VAL A 235 1.13 -18.26 -6.58
N GLN A 236 1.85 -17.13 -6.70
CA GLN A 236 1.24 -15.81 -6.78
C GLN A 236 1.95 -14.91 -7.80
N THR A 237 1.23 -14.42 -8.79
CA THR A 237 1.80 -13.51 -9.81
C THR A 237 2.14 -12.14 -9.25
N LYS A 238 3.28 -11.58 -9.68
CA LYS A 238 3.60 -10.14 -9.57
C LYS A 238 2.87 -9.31 -10.64
N SER A 239 1.57 -9.57 -10.79
CA SER A 239 0.66 -8.95 -11.75
C SER A 239 -0.43 -8.20 -11.01
N PRO A 240 -0.96 -7.07 -11.52
CA PRO A 240 -2.19 -6.50 -10.98
C PRO A 240 -3.42 -7.41 -11.18
N LEU A 241 -3.32 -8.46 -12.00
CA LEU A 241 -4.42 -9.38 -12.24
C LEU A 241 -4.63 -10.36 -11.09
N ASP A 242 -5.89 -10.72 -10.88
CA ASP A 242 -6.27 -11.83 -10.02
C ASP A 242 -6.23 -13.15 -10.78
N GLN A 243 -5.76 -14.19 -10.07
CA GLN A 243 -5.60 -15.52 -10.66
C GLN A 243 -6.84 -16.40 -10.42
N GLU A 244 -7.75 -15.99 -9.54
CA GLU A 244 -9.00 -16.66 -9.18
C GLU A 244 -10.08 -15.58 -8.95
N SER A 245 -11.33 -15.87 -9.31
CA SER A 245 -12.49 -15.00 -9.06
C SER A 245 -13.38 -15.57 -7.97
#